data_AF-A0A5E4ITK8-F1
#
_entry.id   AF-A0A5E4ITK8-F1
#
_cell.length_a   1.000
_cell.length_b   1.000
_cell.length_c   1.000
_cell.angle_alpha   90.00
_cell.angle_beta   90.00
_cell.angle_gamma   90.00
#
_symmetry.space_group_name_H-M   'P 1'
#
loop_
_entity.id
_entity.type
_entity.pdbx_description
1 polymer ?
#
loop_
_entity_poly.entity_id
_entity_poly.type
_entity_poly.pdbx_seq_one_letter_code
_entity_poly.pdbx_strand_id
1 'polypeptide(L)'
;MLVEGAYLKNGEAHVGKGRIVRDATKKRDEEAAKRLYPRKKISELKEGEASLVEGEISGVFEARVIKKCRDCGAKKPCSCGGAERDLLLVTAEIKDDTGSLRCAFFDEEARSLLGIKLTGVEVQTLLEIKRDYIKGRKIAAVVLPKIGLSGRLEGVAKKIL
;
A
#
# COMPACT_ATOMS: atom_id res chain seq x y z
N MET A 1 -21.93 0.77 30.66
CA MET A 1 -23.30 1.21 30.33
C MET A 1 -23.67 0.56 29.01
N LEU A 2 -24.63 -0.38 29.04
CA LEU A 2 -25.09 -1.15 27.88
C LEU A 2 -25.77 -0.20 26.88
N VAL A 3 -25.32 -0.21 25.62
CA VAL A 3 -26.02 0.49 24.53
C VAL A 3 -26.76 -0.58 23.73
N GLU A 4 -28.09 -0.53 23.81
CA GLU A 4 -29.01 -1.30 22.98
C GLU A 4 -28.85 -0.94 21.49
N GLY A 5 -29.00 -1.93 20.61
CA GLY A 5 -29.08 -1.72 19.15
C GLY A 5 -27.86 -2.16 18.32
N ALA A 6 -26.90 -2.87 18.90
CA ALA A 6 -25.88 -3.56 18.11
C ALA A 6 -26.38 -4.93 17.67
N TYR A 7 -26.40 -5.20 16.36
CA TYR A 7 -26.66 -6.54 15.83
C TYR A 7 -25.57 -6.96 14.84
N LEU A 8 -25.33 -8.27 14.80
CA LEU A 8 -24.37 -8.93 13.93
C LEU A 8 -25.09 -9.52 12.72
N LYS A 9 -24.64 -9.20 11.51
CA LYS A 9 -25.10 -9.84 10.27
C LYS A 9 -23.88 -10.16 9.40
N ASN A 10 -23.76 -11.41 8.94
CA ASN A 10 -22.66 -11.87 8.08
C ASN A 10 -21.24 -11.55 8.60
N GLY A 11 -21.03 -11.58 9.92
CA GLY A 11 -19.73 -11.28 10.52
C GLY A 11 -19.41 -9.79 10.66
N GLU A 12 -20.33 -8.91 10.27
CA GLU A 12 -20.19 -7.45 10.43
C GLU A 12 -21.13 -6.94 11.53
N ALA A 13 -20.57 -6.12 12.43
CA ALA A 13 -21.32 -5.47 13.49
C ALA A 13 -21.81 -4.10 12.99
N HIS A 14 -23.12 -3.96 12.82
CA HIS A 14 -23.73 -2.70 12.43
C HIS A 14 -24.19 -1.94 13.67
N VAL A 15 -23.72 -0.69 13.81
CA VAL A 15 -24.19 0.23 14.86
C VAL A 15 -24.59 1.54 14.20
N GLY A 16 -25.83 1.95 14.43
CA GLY A 16 -26.40 3.18 13.89
C GLY A 16 -25.57 4.41 14.26
N LYS A 17 -25.36 5.26 13.25
CA LYS A 17 -24.80 6.62 13.27
C LYS A 17 -23.61 6.86 14.22
N GLY A 18 -22.42 6.73 13.63
CA GLY A 18 -21.19 7.30 14.14
C GLY A 18 -20.36 6.31 14.94
N ARG A 19 -19.35 5.70 14.30
CA ARG A 19 -18.28 5.01 15.04
C ARG A 19 -16.91 5.26 14.41
N ILE A 20 -15.98 5.66 15.28
CA ILE A 20 -14.54 5.56 15.09
C ILE A 20 -14.22 4.06 15.01
N VAL A 21 -14.04 3.54 13.81
CA VAL A 21 -13.47 2.22 13.56
C VAL A 21 -12.10 2.45 12.93
N ARG A 22 -11.07 2.70 13.74
CA ARG A 22 -9.71 2.88 13.21
C ARG A 22 -8.59 2.14 13.93
N ASP A 23 -8.83 1.57 15.11
CA ASP A 23 -7.74 1.01 15.92
C ASP A 23 -7.74 -0.52 16.06
N ALA A 24 -8.90 -1.17 16.15
CA ALA A 24 -8.95 -2.62 16.40
C ALA A 24 -8.62 -3.47 15.15
N THR A 25 -9.00 -3.03 13.96
CA THR A 25 -8.76 -3.75 12.70
C THR A 25 -7.30 -3.71 12.27
N LYS A 26 -6.62 -2.57 12.44
CA LYS A 26 -5.22 -2.40 11.99
C LYS A 26 -4.25 -3.30 12.78
N LYS A 27 -4.41 -3.37 14.11
CA LYS A 27 -3.60 -4.28 14.95
C LYS A 27 -3.85 -5.75 14.63
N ARG A 28 -5.10 -6.13 14.41
CA ARG A 28 -5.46 -7.51 14.03
C ARG A 28 -4.88 -7.90 12.67
N ASP A 29 -4.86 -6.94 11.74
CA ASP A 29 -4.27 -7.09 10.41
C ASP A 29 -2.75 -7.17 10.43
N GLU A 30 -2.07 -6.40 11.29
CA GLU A 30 -0.62 -6.49 11.48
C GLU A 30 -0.21 -7.84 12.08
N GLU A 31 -0.91 -8.30 13.12
CA GLU A 31 -0.66 -9.62 13.71
C GLU A 31 -0.97 -10.75 12.73
N ALA A 32 -2.04 -10.63 11.95
CA ALA A 32 -2.38 -11.59 10.91
C ALA A 32 -1.30 -11.62 9.81
N ALA A 33 -0.86 -10.46 9.31
CA ALA A 33 0.17 -10.37 8.30
C ALA A 33 1.51 -10.96 8.77
N LYS A 34 1.90 -10.69 10.02
CA LYS A 34 3.10 -11.28 10.64
C LYS A 34 3.03 -12.80 10.78
N ARG A 35 1.82 -13.38 10.91
CA ARG A 35 1.61 -14.83 10.95
C ARG A 35 1.53 -15.46 9.56
N LEU A 36 0.95 -14.74 8.60
CA LEU A 36 0.68 -15.24 7.24
C LEU A 36 1.89 -15.16 6.32
N TYR A 37 2.75 -14.16 6.49
CA TYR A 37 3.89 -13.92 5.61
C TYR A 37 5.20 -14.14 6.37
N PRO A 38 6.11 -14.97 5.85
CA PRO A 38 7.42 -15.13 6.47
C PRO A 38 8.16 -13.79 6.43
N ARG A 39 8.78 -13.44 7.55
CA ARG A 39 9.70 -12.31 7.60
C ARG A 39 10.98 -12.69 6.87
N LYS A 40 11.37 -11.91 5.86
CA LYS A 40 12.59 -12.13 5.08
C LYS A 40 13.41 -10.86 4.95
N LYS A 41 14.71 -11.02 4.79
CA LYS A 41 15.61 -9.95 4.37
C LYS A 41 15.48 -9.71 2.87
N ILE A 42 15.85 -8.52 2.42
CA ILE A 42 15.77 -8.15 0.99
C ILE A 42 16.60 -9.09 0.12
N SER A 43 17.78 -9.51 0.58
CA SER A 43 18.66 -10.43 -0.16
C SER A 43 18.07 -11.84 -0.35
N GLU A 44 17.07 -12.23 0.45
CA GLU A 44 16.48 -13.58 0.45
C GLU A 44 15.16 -13.65 -0.35
N LEU A 45 14.74 -12.51 -0.91
CA LEU A 45 13.49 -12.42 -1.65
C LEU A 45 13.57 -13.19 -2.97
N LYS A 46 12.51 -13.95 -3.24
CA LYS A 46 12.33 -14.71 -4.47
C LYS A 46 11.09 -14.22 -5.21
N GLU A 47 11.15 -14.25 -6.53
CA GLU A 47 10.01 -13.90 -7.36
C GLU A 47 8.78 -14.75 -7.00
N GLY A 48 7.61 -14.10 -6.93
CA GLY A 48 6.33 -14.77 -6.71
C GLY A 48 6.02 -15.09 -5.24
N GLU A 49 6.96 -14.93 -4.33
CA GLU A 49 6.77 -15.24 -2.91
C GLU A 49 6.51 -13.97 -2.08
N ALA A 50 5.26 -13.76 -1.67
CA ALA A 50 4.93 -12.65 -0.80
C ALA A 50 5.58 -12.83 0.58
N SER A 51 6.35 -11.83 1.01
CA SER A 51 7.12 -11.86 2.26
C SER A 51 7.00 -10.54 3.03
N LEU A 52 7.11 -10.60 4.35
CA LEU A 52 7.17 -9.40 5.18
C LEU A 52 8.60 -8.86 5.21
N VAL A 53 8.77 -7.62 4.77
CA VAL A 53 10.05 -6.90 4.73
C VAL A 53 9.98 -5.72 5.68
N GLU A 54 11.00 -5.58 6.53
CA GLU A 54 11.18 -4.41 7.40
C GLU A 54 12.45 -3.67 7.00
N GLY A 55 12.34 -2.36 6.81
CA GLY A 55 13.47 -1.52 6.39
C GLY A 55 13.18 -0.04 6.55
N GLU A 56 14.00 0.79 5.93
CA GLU A 56 13.79 2.23 5.83
C GLU A 56 13.54 2.64 4.38
N ILE A 57 12.79 3.71 4.17
CA ILE A 57 12.66 4.29 2.83
C ILE A 57 13.93 5.09 2.53
N SER A 58 14.78 4.59 1.64
CA SER A 58 16.01 5.29 1.21
C SER A 58 15.74 6.37 0.17
N GLY A 59 14.64 6.26 -0.58
CA GLY A 59 14.25 7.27 -1.56
C GLY A 59 12.86 7.05 -2.15
N VAL A 60 12.25 8.14 -2.61
CA VAL A 60 11.01 8.11 -3.42
C VAL A 60 11.33 8.66 -4.80
N PHE A 61 10.91 7.95 -5.85
CA PHE A 61 11.30 8.22 -7.23
C PHE A 61 10.18 8.79 -8.08
N GLU A 62 8.97 8.24 -7.96
CA GLU A 62 7.83 8.62 -8.79
C GLU A 62 6.56 8.62 -7.95
N ALA A 63 5.67 9.58 -8.20
CA ALA A 63 4.29 9.55 -7.76
C ALA A 63 3.41 10.06 -8.91
N ARG A 64 2.46 9.23 -9.36
CA ARG A 64 1.59 9.57 -10.48
C ARG A 64 0.21 8.93 -10.35
N VAL A 65 -0.75 9.50 -11.05
CA VAL A 65 -2.10 8.94 -11.18
C VAL A 65 -2.21 8.20 -12.50
N ILE A 66 -2.70 6.96 -12.45
CA ILE A 66 -2.97 6.12 -13.60
C ILE A 66 -4.49 6.02 -13.76
N LYS A 67 -5.01 6.49 -14.89
CA LYS A 67 -6.42 6.36 -15.24
C LYS A 67 -6.72 4.93 -15.71
N LYS A 68 -7.58 4.23 -14.97
CA LYS A 68 -8.03 2.88 -15.27
C LYS A 68 -9.53 2.83 -15.47
N CYS A 69 -9.99 1.81 -16.20
CA CYS A 69 -11.39 1.47 -16.26
C CYS A 69 -11.83 0.81 -14.93
N ARG A 70 -12.99 1.19 -14.41
CA ARG A 70 -13.62 0.57 -13.24
C ARG A 70 -14.03 -0.87 -13.52
N ASP A 71 -14.48 -1.15 -14.74
CA ASP A 71 -15.15 -2.41 -15.06
C ASP A 71 -14.15 -3.49 -15.46
N CYS A 72 -13.19 -3.18 -16.35
CA CYS A 72 -12.22 -4.16 -16.83
C CYS A 72 -10.82 -4.01 -16.23
N GLY A 73 -10.54 -2.94 -15.46
CA GLY A 73 -9.23 -2.69 -14.88
C GLY A 73 -8.11 -2.32 -15.86
N ALA A 74 -8.39 -2.25 -17.16
CA ALA A 74 -7.44 -1.82 -18.18
C ALA A 74 -7.13 -0.32 -18.08
N LYS A 75 -5.98 0.10 -18.63
CA LYS A 75 -5.65 1.53 -18.78
C LYS A 75 -6.64 2.17 -19.74
N LYS A 76 -7.08 3.41 -19.45
CA LYS A 76 -7.93 4.18 -20.38
C LYS A 76 -7.08 4.83 -21.50
N PRO A 77 -7.61 4.94 -22.73
CA PRO A 77 -8.91 4.44 -23.19
C PRO A 77 -8.96 2.90 -23.29
N CYS A 78 -10.14 2.31 -23.07
CA CYS A 78 -10.34 0.85 -23.12
C CYS A 78 -11.62 0.52 -23.91
N SER A 79 -11.68 -0.69 -24.48
CA SER A 79 -12.75 -1.09 -25.40
C SER A 79 -14.11 -1.37 -24.74
N CYS A 80 -14.18 -1.55 -23.42
CA CYS A 80 -15.42 -1.94 -22.73
C CYS A 80 -16.34 -0.75 -22.34
N GLY A 81 -15.96 0.50 -22.62
CA GLY A 81 -16.79 1.68 -22.34
C GLY A 81 -16.94 2.07 -20.86
N GLY A 82 -16.49 1.24 -19.91
CA GLY A 82 -16.70 1.44 -18.47
C GLY A 82 -16.16 2.76 -17.88
N ALA A 83 -16.64 3.16 -16.70
CA ALA A 83 -16.28 4.44 -16.09
C ALA A 83 -14.79 4.55 -15.72
N GLU A 84 -14.25 5.77 -15.68
CA GLU A 84 -12.86 6.02 -15.28
C GLU A 84 -12.71 5.98 -13.74
N ARG A 85 -11.55 5.49 -13.29
CA ARG A 85 -11.06 5.65 -11.92
C ARG A 85 -9.58 6.00 -11.93
N ASP A 86 -9.20 6.80 -10.94
CA ASP A 86 -7.81 7.13 -10.68
C ASP A 86 -7.18 6.07 -9.78
N LEU A 87 -6.03 5.57 -10.21
CA LEU A 87 -5.17 4.66 -9.46
C LEU A 87 -3.89 5.42 -9.08
N LEU A 88 -3.64 5.60 -7.78
CA LEU A 88 -2.39 6.23 -7.34
C LEU A 88 -1.25 5.20 -7.43
N LEU A 89 -0.12 5.59 -8.02
CA LEU A 89 1.11 4.82 -8.01
C LEU A 89 2.22 5.67 -7.41
N VAL A 90 2.93 5.12 -6.42
CA VAL A 90 4.18 5.67 -5.89
C VAL A 90 5.26 4.61 -6.01
N THR A 91 6.46 4.98 -6.47
CA THR A 91 7.63 4.11 -6.43
C THR A 91 8.66 4.65 -5.44
N ALA A 92 9.12 3.78 -4.55
CA ALA A 92 10.10 4.09 -3.52
C ALA A 92 11.06 2.92 -3.32
N GLU A 93 12.22 3.17 -2.76
CA GLU A 93 13.20 2.15 -2.38
C GLU A 93 13.10 1.86 -0.89
N ILE A 94 12.92 0.58 -0.56
CA ILE A 94 13.06 0.05 0.79
C ILE A 94 14.49 -0.46 0.92
N LYS A 95 15.19 -0.09 1.99
CA LYS A 95 16.54 -0.54 2.29
C LYS A 95 16.59 -1.22 3.65
N ASP A 96 17.28 -2.34 3.71
CA ASP A 96 17.68 -2.99 4.97
C ASP A 96 19.21 -3.13 5.03
N ASP A 97 19.71 -3.88 6.01
CA ASP A 97 21.12 -4.22 6.18
C ASP A 97 21.68 -5.17 5.11
N THR A 98 20.81 -5.83 4.33
CA THR A 98 21.20 -6.82 3.32
C THR A 98 21.12 -6.30 1.89
N GLY A 99 20.36 -5.23 1.65
CA GLY A 99 20.25 -4.64 0.32
C GLY A 99 19.17 -3.57 0.19
N SER A 100 18.83 -3.24 -1.04
CA SER A 100 17.73 -2.33 -1.37
C SER A 100 16.79 -2.97 -2.39
N LEU A 101 15.51 -2.63 -2.28
CA LEU A 101 14.44 -3.11 -3.16
C LEU A 101 13.58 -1.94 -3.59
N ARG A 102 13.52 -1.71 -4.91
CA ARG A 102 12.57 -0.76 -5.48
C ARG A 102 11.17 -1.35 -5.45
N CYS A 103 10.25 -0.67 -4.81
CA CYS A 103 8.88 -1.10 -4.59
C CYS A 103 7.87 -0.14 -5.24
N ALA A 104 6.84 -0.71 -5.86
CA ALA A 104 5.64 -0.02 -6.31
C ALA A 104 4.54 -0.15 -5.24
N PHE A 105 3.96 1.00 -4.87
CA PHE A 105 2.85 1.15 -3.94
C PHE A 105 1.65 1.66 -4.72
N PHE A 106 0.50 1.03 -4.55
CA PHE A 106 -0.74 1.40 -5.24
C PHE A 106 -1.75 1.96 -4.24
N ASP A 107 -2.65 2.84 -4.69
CA ASP A 107 -3.82 3.34 -3.96
C ASP A 107 -3.61 3.61 -2.46
N GLU A 108 -4.16 2.77 -1.58
CA GLU A 108 -4.12 2.96 -0.13
C GLU A 108 -2.70 2.90 0.42
N GLU A 109 -1.88 1.97 -0.06
CA GLU A 109 -0.48 1.84 0.31
C GLU A 109 0.30 3.08 -0.15
N ALA A 110 0.03 3.58 -1.34
CA ALA A 110 0.66 4.80 -1.84
C ALA A 110 0.27 6.04 -0.99
N ARG A 111 -1.02 6.17 -0.64
CA ARG A 111 -1.51 7.23 0.23
C ARG A 111 -0.94 7.14 1.64
N SER A 112 -0.83 5.92 2.19
CA SER A 112 -0.25 5.65 3.49
C SER A 112 1.25 6.00 3.55
N LEU A 113 1.98 5.63 2.50
CA LEU A 113 3.40 5.98 2.33
C LEU A 113 3.59 7.50 2.31
N LEU A 114 2.80 8.21 1.51
CA LEU A 114 2.82 9.67 1.41
C LEU A 114 2.18 10.38 2.62
N GLY A 115 1.54 9.64 3.54
CA GLY A 115 0.80 10.20 4.67
C GLY A 115 -0.33 11.15 4.23
N ILE A 116 -1.06 10.81 3.17
CA ILE A 116 -2.17 11.61 2.62
C ILE A 116 -3.50 10.97 3.03
N LYS A 117 -4.36 11.72 3.73
CA LYS A 117 -5.69 11.26 4.13
C LYS A 117 -6.82 11.69 3.18
N LEU A 118 -6.67 12.78 2.42
CA LEU A 118 -7.74 13.35 1.60
C LEU A 118 -7.24 13.95 0.27
N THR A 119 -8.13 13.91 -0.72
CA THR A 119 -7.99 14.29 -2.13
C THR A 119 -8.17 15.79 -2.33
N GLY A 120 -7.24 16.46 -3.02
CA GLY A 120 -7.40 17.87 -3.39
C GLY A 120 -6.10 18.55 -3.81
N VAL A 121 -4.95 18.01 -3.40
CA VAL A 121 -3.62 18.49 -3.82
C VAL A 121 -3.06 17.54 -4.88
N GLU A 122 -2.44 18.11 -5.91
CA GLU A 122 -1.76 17.32 -6.94
C GLU A 122 -0.67 16.43 -6.33
N VAL A 123 -0.63 15.19 -6.79
CA VAL A 123 0.26 14.14 -6.28
C VAL A 123 1.74 14.52 -6.42
N GLN A 124 2.09 15.23 -7.49
CA GLN A 124 3.46 15.67 -7.74
C GLN A 124 3.92 16.72 -6.71
N THR A 125 3.09 17.71 -6.42
CA THR A 125 3.37 18.71 -5.37
C THR A 125 3.54 18.06 -4.00
N LEU A 126 2.72 17.07 -3.68
CA LEU A 126 2.84 16.33 -2.41
C LEU A 126 4.13 15.51 -2.34
N LEU A 127 4.57 14.94 -3.47
CA LEU A 127 5.83 14.21 -3.53
C LEU A 127 7.00 15.15 -3.25
N GLU A 128 7.06 16.32 -3.91
CA GLU A 128 8.15 17.29 -3.74
C GLU A 128 8.26 17.75 -2.28
N ILE A 129 7.14 18.12 -1.66
CA ILE A 129 7.12 18.61 -0.28
C ILE A 129 7.50 17.52 0.72
N LYS A 130 7.07 16.28 0.48
CA LYS A 130 7.23 15.19 1.45
C LYS A 130 8.41 14.27 1.18
N ARG A 131 9.14 14.45 0.07
CA ARG A 131 10.25 13.55 -0.32
C ARG A 131 11.26 13.37 0.80
N ASP A 132 11.69 14.48 1.39
CA ASP A 132 12.68 14.48 2.47
C ASP A 132 12.11 13.95 3.79
N TYR A 133 10.82 14.17 4.04
CA TYR A 133 10.15 13.66 5.24
C TYR A 133 9.94 12.14 5.20
N ILE A 134 9.76 11.57 4.01
CA ILE A 134 9.55 10.13 3.83
C ILE A 134 10.90 9.39 3.89
N LYS A 135 11.99 10.03 3.45
CA LYS A 135 13.32 9.45 3.49
C LYS A 135 13.75 9.17 4.94
N GLY A 136 14.30 7.99 5.20
CA GLY A 136 14.68 7.52 6.54
C GLY A 136 13.51 7.02 7.39
N ARG A 137 12.27 7.08 6.90
CA ARG A 137 11.12 6.51 7.62
C ARG A 137 11.22 4.99 7.63
N LYS A 138 11.20 4.39 8.84
CA LYS A 138 11.09 2.94 9.02
C LYS A 138 9.71 2.46 8.56
N ILE A 139 9.69 1.35 7.86
CA ILE A 139 8.48 0.74 7.29
C ILE A 139 8.54 -0.78 7.44
N ALA A 140 7.38 -1.38 7.70
CA ALA A 140 7.15 -2.80 7.55
C ALA A 140 6.09 -2.99 6.46
N ALA A 141 6.39 -3.79 5.44
CA ALA A 141 5.49 -3.99 4.31
C ALA A 141 5.51 -5.45 3.84
N VAL A 142 4.33 -5.96 3.50
CA VAL A 142 4.22 -7.21 2.74
C VAL A 142 4.52 -6.89 1.29
N VAL A 143 5.58 -7.49 0.76
CA VAL A 143 6.07 -7.26 -0.59
C VAL A 143 5.95 -8.54 -1.40
N LEU A 144 5.43 -8.42 -2.63
CA LEU A 144 5.46 -9.47 -3.64
C LEU A 144 6.57 -9.15 -4.65
N PRO A 145 7.71 -9.86 -4.62
CA PRO A 145 8.78 -9.65 -5.58
C PRO A 145 8.38 -10.13 -6.98
N LYS A 146 8.76 -9.39 -8.01
CA LYS A 146 8.56 -9.68 -9.42
C LYS A 146 9.77 -9.25 -10.23
N ILE A 147 10.06 -9.94 -11.31
CA ILE A 147 11.06 -9.46 -12.26
C ILE A 147 10.45 -8.32 -13.08
N GLY A 148 11.02 -7.13 -12.92
CA GLY A 148 10.63 -5.95 -13.70
C GLY A 148 11.09 -6.05 -15.15
N LEU A 149 10.64 -5.11 -15.99
CA LEU A 149 11.04 -5.04 -17.40
C LEU A 149 12.56 -4.85 -17.59
N SER A 150 13.25 -4.33 -16.58
CA SER A 150 14.71 -4.19 -16.56
C SER A 150 15.47 -5.48 -16.21
N GLY A 151 14.76 -6.61 -16.01
CA GLY A 151 15.36 -7.88 -15.57
C GLY A 151 15.84 -7.88 -14.11
N ARG A 152 15.50 -6.84 -13.33
CA ARG A 152 15.84 -6.74 -11.90
C ARG A 152 14.65 -7.14 -11.05
N LEU A 153 14.93 -7.64 -9.84
CA LEU A 153 13.90 -7.92 -8.85
C LEU A 153 13.32 -6.59 -8.34
N GLU A 154 12.03 -6.39 -8.53
CA GLU A 154 11.26 -5.26 -8.04
C GLU A 154 10.16 -5.77 -7.09
N GLY A 155 9.77 -4.95 -6.13
CA GLY A 155 8.71 -5.27 -5.18
C GLY A 155 7.36 -4.64 -5.57
N VAL A 156 6.27 -5.37 -5.37
CA VAL A 156 4.94 -4.76 -5.28
C VAL A 156 4.50 -4.80 -3.83
N ALA A 157 4.36 -3.64 -3.20
CA ALA A 157 3.84 -3.54 -1.84
C ALA A 157 2.35 -3.88 -1.84
N LYS A 158 2.00 -4.94 -1.11
CA LYS A 158 0.62 -5.42 -0.95
C LYS A 158 -0.06 -4.83 0.27
N LYS A 159 0.71 -4.50 1.31
CA LYS A 159 0.21 -3.91 2.55
C LYS A 159 1.34 -3.24 3.31
N ILE A 160 1.10 -2.04 3.83
CA ILE A 160 1.97 -1.38 4.81
C ILE A 160 1.36 -1.60 6.19
N LEU A 161 2.19 -2.00 7.16
CA LEU A 161 1.80 -2.22 8.56
C LEU A 161 1.82 -0.90 9.34
#